data_AF-A0A9Q9CBH5-F1
#
_entry.id   AF-A0A9Q9CBH5-F1
#
_cell.length_a   1.000
_cell.length_b   1.000
_cell.length_c   1.000
_cell.angle_alpha   90.00
_cell.angle_beta   90.00
_cell.angle_gamma   90.00
#
_symmetry.space_group_name_H-M   'P 1'
#
loop_
_entity.id
_entity.type
_entity.pdbx_description
1 polymer ?
#
loop_
_entity_poly.entity_id
_entity_poly.type
_entity_poly.pdbx_seq_one_letter_code
_entity_poly.pdbx_strand_id
1 'polypeptide(L)'
;MLKIYEDIINEVISKLEQAEDETNLGKSAIHELRNEWRERLIEYTQGEWGVERNINNDGQGYRGYERPPEESGSGFNGSTMIEREDGMFEDYESLSASSGDSEIIGKKGNVGNCMVCLYVKVNMSKGKWKCTFKQGFISIGNIDFVFNSAQGELEW
;
A
#
# COMPACT_ATOMS: atom_id res chain seq x y z
N MET A 1 0.94 -15.47 14.77
CA MET A 1 0.73 -15.83 13.35
C MET A 1 -0.76 -16.12 13.12
N LEU A 2 -1.35 -15.60 12.04
CA LEU A 2 -2.74 -15.88 11.68
C LEU A 2 -2.91 -17.34 11.20
N LYS A 3 -4.03 -17.98 11.53
CA LYS A 3 -4.34 -19.36 11.10
C LYS A 3 -4.29 -19.54 9.59
N ILE A 4 -4.72 -18.53 8.82
CA ILE A 4 -4.70 -18.59 7.36
C ILE A 4 -3.28 -18.76 6.79
N TYR A 5 -2.26 -18.19 7.43
CA TYR A 5 -0.88 -18.41 7.01
C TYR A 5 -0.43 -19.84 7.30
N GLU A 6 -0.85 -20.42 8.42
CA GLU A 6 -0.59 -21.84 8.73
C GLU A 6 -1.24 -22.75 7.69
N ASP A 7 -2.49 -22.48 7.33
CA ASP A 7 -3.23 -23.25 6.32
C ASP A 7 -2.53 -23.17 4.94
N ILE A 8 -2.10 -21.98 4.52
CA ILE A 8 -1.36 -21.77 3.26
C ILE A 8 -0.01 -22.53 3.28
N ILE A 9 0.75 -22.43 4.38
CA ILE A 9 2.02 -23.15 4.52
C ILE A 9 1.79 -24.65 4.38
N ASN A 10 0.82 -25.20 5.11
CA ASN A 10 0.53 -26.63 5.07
C ASN A 10 0.07 -27.08 3.67
N GLU A 11 -0.72 -26.27 2.97
CA GLU A 11 -1.13 -26.55 1.59
C GLU A 11 0.08 -26.58 0.63
N VAL A 12 0.97 -25.59 0.72
CA VAL A 12 2.18 -25.52 -0.13
C VAL A 12 3.10 -26.69 0.16
N ILE A 13 3.36 -27.01 1.43
CA ILE A 13 4.19 -28.15 1.83
C ILE A 13 3.58 -29.46 1.34
N SER A 14 2.26 -29.65 1.50
CA SER A 14 1.58 -30.86 1.02
C SER A 14 1.69 -31.03 -0.51
N LYS A 15 1.61 -29.93 -1.27
CA LYS A 15 1.81 -29.97 -2.73
C LYS A 15 3.25 -30.29 -3.12
N LEU A 16 4.23 -29.77 -2.39
CA LEU A 16 5.64 -30.07 -2.63
C LEU A 16 5.97 -31.53 -2.33
N GLU A 17 5.42 -32.10 -1.25
CA GLU A 17 5.59 -33.53 -0.92
C GLU A 17 4.98 -34.44 -1.99
N GLN A 18 3.86 -34.05 -2.60
CA GLN A 18 3.25 -34.81 -3.70
C GLN A 18 4.06 -34.72 -5.01
N ALA A 19 4.83 -33.65 -5.19
CA ALA A 19 5.68 -33.42 -6.36
C ALA A 19 7.15 -33.83 -6.13
N GLU A 20 7.42 -34.66 -5.11
CA GLU A 20 8.78 -35.08 -4.73
C GLU A 20 9.55 -35.71 -5.91
N ASP A 21 8.87 -36.53 -6.72
CA ASP A 21 9.47 -37.21 -7.87
C ASP A 21 9.81 -36.27 -9.04
N GLU A 22 9.15 -35.10 -9.13
CA GLU A 22 9.36 -34.13 -10.22
C GLU A 22 10.39 -33.05 -9.86
N THR A 23 10.49 -32.72 -8.56
CA THR A 23 11.27 -31.56 -8.09
C THR A 23 12.68 -31.91 -7.61
N ASN A 24 13.01 -33.20 -7.48
CA ASN A 24 14.27 -33.70 -6.90
C ASN A 24 14.62 -33.03 -5.55
N LEU A 25 13.59 -32.55 -4.84
CA LEU A 25 13.70 -31.82 -3.60
C LEU A 25 13.56 -32.83 -2.46
N GLY A 26 14.63 -33.06 -1.71
CA GLY A 26 14.59 -34.01 -0.60
C GLY A 26 13.64 -33.57 0.51
N LYS A 27 13.02 -34.53 1.21
CA LYS A 27 12.13 -34.28 2.37
C LYS A 27 12.74 -33.37 3.44
N SER A 28 14.06 -33.43 3.63
CA SER A 28 14.78 -32.53 4.56
C SER A 28 14.64 -31.07 4.16
N ALA A 29 14.81 -30.76 2.88
CA ALA A 29 14.71 -29.39 2.37
C ALA A 29 13.29 -28.84 2.49
N ILE A 30 12.26 -29.68 2.22
CA ILE A 30 10.85 -29.30 2.41
C ILE A 30 10.56 -29.01 3.90
N HIS A 31 11.09 -29.85 4.80
CA HIS A 31 10.95 -29.65 6.23
C HIS A 31 11.65 -28.38 6.74
N GLU A 32 12.86 -28.11 6.25
CA GLU A 32 13.60 -26.87 6.54
C GLU A 32 12.85 -25.63 6.05
N LEU A 33 12.35 -25.65 4.81
CA LEU A 33 11.52 -24.58 4.25
C LEU A 33 10.30 -24.29 5.14
N ARG A 34 9.60 -25.33 5.61
CA ARG A 34 8.46 -25.17 6.51
C ARG A 34 8.85 -24.44 7.79
N ASN A 35 9.99 -24.79 8.39
CA ASN A 35 10.42 -24.21 9.66
C ASN A 35 10.90 -22.78 9.47
N GLU A 36 11.77 -22.53 8.50
CA GLU A 36 12.28 -21.18 8.22
C GLU A 36 11.16 -20.21 7.85
N TRP A 37 10.19 -20.66 7.05
CA TRP A 37 9.06 -19.81 6.69
C TRP A 37 8.21 -19.45 7.92
N ARG A 38 7.96 -20.42 8.81
CA ARG A 38 7.20 -20.17 10.05
C ARG A 38 7.93 -19.20 10.96
N GLU A 39 9.24 -19.36 11.14
CA GLU A 39 10.06 -18.48 11.98
C GLU A 39 10.07 -17.05 11.44
N ARG A 40 10.30 -16.86 10.13
CA ARG A 40 10.29 -15.52 9.52
C ARG A 40 8.95 -14.81 9.64
N LEU A 41 7.83 -15.54 9.51
CA LEU A 41 6.50 -14.97 9.71
C LEU A 41 6.23 -14.59 11.17
N ILE A 42 6.74 -15.37 12.12
CA ILE A 42 6.65 -15.00 13.54
C ILE A 42 7.46 -13.73 13.81
N GLU A 43 8.70 -13.66 13.33
CA GLU A 43 9.56 -12.49 13.46
C GLU A 43 8.91 -11.24 12.86
N TYR A 44 8.38 -11.34 11.64
CA TYR A 44 7.66 -10.25 10.97
C TYR A 44 6.48 -9.73 11.79
N THR A 45 5.64 -10.64 12.30
CA THR A 45 4.44 -10.26 13.08
C THR A 45 4.72 -9.84 14.53
N GLN A 46 5.91 -10.11 15.05
CA GLN A 46 6.34 -9.74 16.41
C GLN A 46 7.30 -8.54 16.45
N GLY A 47 7.77 -8.05 15.30
CA GLY A 47 8.62 -6.87 15.22
C GLY A 47 7.96 -5.69 15.93
N GLU A 48 8.65 -5.13 16.94
CA GLU A 48 8.07 -4.11 17.82
C GLU A 48 7.50 -2.93 17.04
N TRP A 49 6.23 -2.63 17.31
CA TRP A 49 5.60 -1.36 16.96
C TRP A 49 6.11 -0.30 17.95
N GLY A 50 7.38 0.09 17.79
CA GLY A 50 8.13 0.97 18.66
C GLY A 50 8.35 2.36 18.06
N VAL A 51 7.29 3.10 17.71
CA VAL A 51 7.32 4.56 17.58
C VAL A 51 6.01 5.14 18.11
N GLU A 52 6.10 5.79 19.28
CA GLU A 52 5.21 6.84 19.78
C GLU A 52 3.80 6.46 20.30
N ARG A 53 3.75 5.66 21.37
CA ARG A 53 2.77 5.90 22.47
C ARG A 53 3.32 6.84 23.55
N ASN A 54 4.14 7.82 23.15
CA ASN A 54 4.43 8.97 24.00
C ASN A 54 3.25 9.95 23.90
N ILE A 55 2.15 9.55 24.53
CA ILE A 55 1.06 10.46 24.91
C ILE A 55 1.62 11.31 26.04
N ASN A 56 2.52 12.23 25.72
CA ASN A 56 2.66 13.45 26.48
C ASN A 56 1.56 14.36 25.96
N ASN A 57 0.43 14.27 26.65
CA ASN A 57 -0.43 15.38 27.03
C ASN A 57 -0.07 16.75 26.40
N ASP A 58 -0.40 16.94 25.13
CA ASP A 58 -0.65 18.25 24.52
C ASP A 58 -1.64 18.01 23.38
N GLY A 59 -2.91 18.23 23.68
CA GLY A 59 -4.00 17.96 22.75
C GLY A 59 -3.90 18.82 21.49
N GLN A 60 -3.64 18.19 20.34
CA GLN A 60 -4.07 18.68 19.04
C GLN A 60 -4.47 17.49 18.18
N GLY A 61 -5.75 17.49 17.79
CA GLY A 61 -6.39 16.43 17.02
C GLY A 61 -5.95 16.39 15.56
N TYR A 62 -6.43 15.34 14.90
CA TYR A 62 -6.48 15.13 13.45
C TYR A 62 -6.35 16.41 12.64
N ARG A 63 -5.22 16.58 11.96
CA ARG A 63 -4.99 17.67 11.02
C ARG A 63 -5.79 17.38 9.74
N GLY A 64 -7.02 17.85 9.72
CA GLY A 64 -7.86 17.88 8.51
C GLY A 64 -7.19 18.73 7.43
N TYR A 65 -7.41 18.35 6.17
CA TYR A 65 -7.06 19.20 5.03
C TYR A 65 -7.97 20.44 5.07
N GLU A 66 -7.43 21.57 5.53
CA GLU A 66 -8.14 22.85 5.47
C GLU A 66 -8.16 23.37 4.02
N ARG A 67 -9.38 23.49 3.50
CA ARG A 67 -9.71 24.15 2.23
C ARG A 67 -9.42 25.66 2.37
N PRO A 68 -8.63 26.29 1.48
CA PRO A 68 -8.44 27.74 1.52
C PRO A 68 -9.77 28.48 1.26
N PRO A 69 -10.04 29.64 1.90
CA PRO A 69 -11.30 30.35 1.73
C PRO A 69 -11.37 31.05 0.36
N GLU A 70 -12.54 30.98 -0.27
CA GLU A 70 -12.91 31.82 -1.41
C GLU A 70 -13.22 33.24 -0.91
N GLU A 71 -12.37 34.21 -1.22
CA GLU A 71 -12.69 35.63 -1.05
C GLU A 71 -13.29 36.21 -2.32
N SER A 72 -14.50 36.73 -2.19
CA SER A 72 -15.19 37.57 -3.16
C SER A 72 -14.93 39.04 -2.80
N GLY A 73 -14.37 39.85 -3.71
CA GLY A 73 -14.18 41.27 -3.44
C GLY A 73 -13.51 42.09 -4.56
N SER A 74 -14.34 42.62 -5.46
CA SER A 74 -14.20 43.82 -6.32
C SER A 74 -12.83 44.52 -6.53
N GLY A 75 -12.39 44.53 -7.80
CA GLY A 75 -12.07 45.69 -8.65
C GLY A 75 -11.07 46.76 -8.20
N PHE A 76 -9.97 46.93 -8.94
CA PHE A 76 -9.40 48.24 -9.28
C PHE A 76 -8.52 48.16 -10.54
N ASN A 77 -8.72 49.11 -11.46
CA ASN A 77 -8.01 49.26 -12.75
C ASN A 77 -6.57 49.73 -12.56
N GLY A 78 -5.67 49.27 -13.43
CA GLY A 78 -4.32 49.82 -13.59
C GLY A 78 -3.57 49.19 -14.76
N SER A 79 -3.80 49.72 -15.96
CA SER A 79 -3.07 49.36 -17.18
C SER A 79 -1.58 49.71 -17.08
N THR A 80 -0.70 48.74 -17.36
CA THR A 80 0.57 49.02 -18.04
C THR A 80 0.94 47.85 -18.95
N MET A 81 0.94 48.13 -20.25
CA MET A 81 1.43 47.26 -21.31
C MET A 81 2.96 47.12 -21.22
N ILE A 82 3.47 45.90 -21.32
CA ILE A 82 4.76 45.62 -21.97
C ILE A 82 4.59 44.33 -22.77
N GLU A 83 4.39 44.48 -24.08
CA GLU A 83 4.61 43.41 -25.06
C GLU A 83 6.11 43.30 -25.34
N ARG A 84 6.66 42.08 -25.27
CA ARG A 84 7.67 41.55 -26.20
C ARG A 84 7.50 40.03 -26.35
N GLU A 85 7.14 39.65 -27.57
CA GLU A 85 7.39 38.40 -28.31
C GLU A 85 8.75 37.72 -28.01
N ASP A 86 9.08 36.48 -28.39
CA ASP A 86 8.44 35.22 -28.80
C ASP A 86 9.58 34.17 -28.93
N GLY A 87 9.29 32.89 -28.73
CA GLY A 87 10.22 31.78 -29.01
C GLY A 87 10.85 31.11 -27.78
N MET A 88 10.47 29.85 -27.57
CA MET A 88 11.31 28.68 -27.24
C MET A 88 10.34 27.55 -26.84
N PHE A 89 9.93 26.79 -27.85
CA PHE A 89 9.38 25.44 -27.72
C PHE A 89 10.55 24.47 -27.44
N GLU A 90 10.25 23.32 -26.83
CA GLU A 90 11.18 22.25 -26.38
C GLU A 90 11.78 22.54 -24.99
N ASP A 91 11.31 21.92 -23.90
CA ASP A 91 11.67 20.53 -23.56
C ASP A 91 10.46 19.67 -23.13
N TYR A 92 10.09 18.74 -23.99
CA TYR A 92 9.35 17.53 -23.65
C TYR A 92 10.36 16.39 -23.45
N GLU A 93 10.05 15.46 -22.54
CA GLU A 93 10.81 14.23 -22.24
C GLU A 93 12.21 14.46 -21.60
N SER A 94 12.38 14.20 -20.31
CA SER A 94 12.36 12.83 -19.80
C SER A 94 12.02 12.84 -18.32
N LEU A 95 10.71 12.87 -18.01
CA LEU A 95 10.23 12.27 -16.78
C LEU A 95 10.46 10.78 -16.95
N SER A 96 11.63 10.31 -16.52
CA SER A 96 11.91 8.90 -16.37
C SER A 96 10.70 8.28 -15.69
N ALA A 97 9.99 7.45 -16.45
CA ALA A 97 8.98 6.54 -15.93
C ALA A 97 9.71 5.66 -14.91
N SER A 98 9.77 6.14 -13.66
CA SER A 98 10.07 5.31 -12.51
C SER A 98 8.85 4.44 -12.36
N SER A 99 8.87 3.35 -13.12
CA SER A 99 8.02 2.19 -12.95
C SER A 99 8.05 1.84 -11.47
N GLY A 100 6.99 2.21 -10.76
CA GLY A 100 6.82 2.00 -9.32
C GLY A 100 6.57 0.55 -8.94
N ASP A 101 7.13 -0.41 -9.70
CA ASP A 101 6.77 -1.83 -9.65
C ASP A 101 7.91 -2.74 -9.16
N SER A 102 8.93 -2.22 -8.47
CA SER A 102 10.03 -3.09 -8.01
C SER A 102 10.62 -2.85 -6.61
N GLU A 103 9.87 -2.29 -5.66
CA GLU A 103 10.33 -2.24 -4.25
C GLU A 103 9.33 -2.83 -3.23
N ILE A 104 8.40 -3.69 -3.65
CA ILE A 104 7.41 -4.29 -2.72
C ILE A 104 8.02 -5.41 -1.84
N ILE A 105 9.19 -5.96 -2.18
CA ILE A 105 9.75 -7.09 -1.43
C ILE A 105 11.24 -6.84 -1.15
N GLY A 106 11.57 -6.43 0.08
CA GLY A 106 12.91 -6.71 0.64
C GLY A 106 13.76 -5.57 1.19
N LYS A 107 13.27 -4.33 1.34
CA LYS A 107 13.98 -3.35 2.17
C LYS A 107 13.54 -3.48 3.63
N LYS A 108 14.52 -3.66 4.52
CA LYS A 108 14.40 -3.64 6.00
C LYS A 108 14.09 -2.21 6.50
N GLY A 109 13.04 -1.61 5.97
CA GLY A 109 12.56 -0.28 6.27
C GLY A 109 11.06 -0.28 6.02
N ASN A 110 10.30 -0.03 7.09
CA ASN A 110 8.84 0.09 7.17
C ASN A 110 8.11 -0.32 5.88
N VAL A 111 7.68 -1.59 5.79
CA VAL A 111 6.81 -2.04 4.70
C VAL A 111 5.59 -1.13 4.76
N GLY A 112 5.47 -0.22 3.79
CA GLY A 112 4.39 0.76 3.78
C GLY A 112 3.03 0.05 3.84
N ASN A 113 2.01 0.75 4.32
CA ASN A 113 0.66 0.19 4.36
C ASN A 113 0.25 -0.25 2.95
N CYS A 114 -0.12 -1.52 2.79
CA CYS A 114 -0.48 -2.09 1.49
C CYS A 114 -1.74 -2.94 1.59
N MET A 115 -2.45 -3.06 0.48
CA MET A 115 -3.64 -3.89 0.35
C MET A 115 -3.57 -4.65 -0.97
N VAL A 116 -3.66 -5.97 -0.90
CA VAL A 116 -3.69 -6.87 -2.05
C VAL A 116 -5.04 -7.55 -2.06
N CYS A 117 -5.83 -7.37 -3.12
CA CYS A 117 -7.18 -7.94 -3.21
C CYS A 117 -7.67 -7.96 -4.66
N LEU A 118 -8.86 -8.54 -4.86
CA LEU A 118 -9.59 -8.43 -6.12
C LEU A 118 -10.66 -7.34 -6.02
N TYR A 119 -10.82 -6.55 -7.09
CA TYR A 119 -11.96 -5.63 -7.17
C TYR A 119 -13.21 -6.38 -7.65
N VAL A 120 -14.38 -5.93 -7.18
CA VAL A 120 -15.69 -6.39 -7.64
C VAL A 120 -16.37 -5.29 -8.45
N LYS A 121 -16.40 -4.08 -7.89
CA LYS A 121 -17.06 -2.92 -8.52
C LYS A 121 -16.38 -1.64 -8.08
N VAL A 122 -16.15 -0.73 -9.02
CA VAL A 122 -15.68 0.63 -8.78
C VAL A 122 -16.64 1.58 -9.47
N ASN A 123 -17.22 2.48 -8.70
CA ASN A 123 -18.15 3.50 -9.18
C ASN A 123 -17.63 4.88 -8.82
N MET A 124 -17.82 5.84 -9.73
CA MET A 124 -17.55 7.25 -9.47
C MET A 124 -18.80 8.09 -9.74
N SER A 125 -19.08 9.06 -8.86
CA SER A 125 -20.07 10.10 -9.11
C SER A 125 -19.64 11.40 -8.44
N LYS A 126 -19.50 12.48 -9.22
CA LYS A 126 -19.13 13.83 -8.73
C LYS A 126 -17.88 13.83 -7.82
N GLY A 127 -16.79 13.18 -8.24
CA GLY A 127 -15.54 13.11 -7.46
C GLY A 127 -15.57 12.12 -6.28
N LYS A 128 -16.71 11.49 -5.99
CA LYS A 128 -16.82 10.46 -4.96
C LYS A 128 -16.69 9.08 -5.58
N TRP A 129 -15.77 8.29 -5.04
CA TRP A 129 -15.50 6.92 -5.43
C TRP A 129 -16.09 5.95 -4.42
N LYS A 130 -16.76 4.91 -4.92
CA LYS A 130 -17.21 3.77 -4.13
C LYS A 130 -16.63 2.50 -4.71
N CYS A 131 -15.83 1.81 -3.92
CA CYS A 131 -15.12 0.60 -4.30
C CYS A 131 -15.61 -0.58 -3.47
N THR A 132 -15.82 -1.72 -4.11
CA THR A 132 -16.09 -3.00 -3.46
C THR A 132 -15.00 -3.99 -3.84
N PHE A 133 -14.38 -4.60 -2.84
CA PHE A 133 -13.27 -5.53 -2.97
C PHE A 133 -13.62 -6.89 -2.36
N LYS A 134 -12.92 -7.93 -2.78
CA LYS A 134 -13.03 -9.28 -2.23
C LYS A 134 -11.67 -9.97 -2.11
N GLN A 135 -11.62 -10.99 -1.26
CA GLN A 135 -10.47 -11.89 -1.09
C GLN A 135 -9.15 -11.13 -0.96
N GLY A 136 -8.98 -10.41 0.14
CA GLY A 136 -7.82 -9.55 0.30
C GLY A 136 -7.10 -9.66 1.62
N PHE A 137 -5.84 -9.22 1.55
CA PHE A 137 -4.90 -9.03 2.64
C PHE A 137 -4.59 -7.53 2.73
N ILE A 138 -4.54 -7.01 3.94
CA ILE A 138 -4.13 -5.64 4.22
C ILE A 138 -3.01 -5.71 5.25
N SER A 139 -1.86 -5.15 4.92
CA SER A 139 -0.76 -4.97 5.86
C SER A 139 -0.71 -3.51 6.28
N ILE A 140 -0.86 -3.26 7.59
CA ILE A 140 -0.74 -1.93 8.19
C ILE A 140 0.38 -1.99 9.22
N GLY A 141 1.53 -1.44 8.88
CA GLY A 141 2.78 -1.72 9.58
C GLY A 141 3.06 -3.23 9.63
N ASN A 142 3.25 -3.78 10.83
CA ASN A 142 3.54 -5.21 11.04
C ASN A 142 2.28 -6.04 11.38
N ILE A 143 1.08 -5.49 11.14
CA ILE A 143 -0.18 -6.17 11.42
C ILE A 143 -0.89 -6.47 10.10
N ASP A 144 -1.18 -7.75 9.88
CA ASP A 144 -1.93 -8.21 8.73
C ASP A 144 -3.40 -8.44 9.09
N PHE A 145 -4.27 -7.99 8.20
CA PHE A 145 -5.71 -8.21 8.23
C PHE A 145 -6.12 -8.98 6.98
N VAL A 146 -7.08 -9.89 7.14
CA VAL A 146 -7.67 -10.63 6.03
C VAL A 146 -9.15 -10.37 5.95
N PHE A 147 -9.69 -10.26 4.75
CA PHE A 147 -11.11 -10.03 4.53
C PHE A 147 -11.65 -10.82 3.34
N ASN A 148 -12.89 -11.27 3.47
CA ASN A 148 -13.60 -11.87 2.34
C ASN A 148 -14.23 -10.80 1.43
N SER A 149 -14.76 -9.72 2.02
CA SER A 149 -15.31 -8.55 1.32
C SER A 149 -14.95 -7.28 2.07
N ALA A 150 -14.66 -6.20 1.34
CA ALA A 150 -14.41 -4.86 1.88
C ALA A 150 -15.06 -3.79 1.00
N GLN A 151 -15.42 -2.66 1.60
CA GLN A 151 -15.96 -1.49 0.91
C GLN A 151 -15.12 -0.26 1.27
N GLY A 152 -14.86 0.59 0.27
CA GLY A 152 -14.14 1.85 0.43
C GLY A 152 -14.90 3.00 -0.20
N GLU A 153 -14.98 4.12 0.52
CA GLU A 153 -15.49 5.38 0.00
C GLU A 153 -14.34 6.41 0.00
N LEU A 154 -14.09 7.04 -1.14
CA LEU A 154 -13.00 8.02 -1.31
C LEU A 154 -13.52 9.28 -1.98
N GLU A 155 -12.89 10.42 -1.67
CA GLU A 155 -13.14 11.70 -2.33
C GLU A 155 -11.84 12.19 -2.99
N TRP A 156 -11.96 12.74 -4.19
CA TRP A 156 -10.87 13.37 -4.93
C TRP A 156 -11.03 14.89 -4.93
#